data_AF-A0A522EJL0-F1
#
_entry.id   AF-A0A522EJL0-F1
#
_cell.length_a   1.000
_cell.length_b   1.000
_cell.length_c   1.000
_cell.angle_alpha   90.00
_cell.angle_beta   90.00
_cell.angle_gamma   90.00
#
_symmetry.space_group_name_H-M   'P 1'
#
loop_
_entity.id
_entity.type
_entity.pdbx_description
1 polymer ?
#
loop_
_entity_poly.entity_id
_entity_poly.type
_entity_poly.pdbx_seq_one_letter_code
_entity_poly.pdbx_strand_id
1 'polypeptide(L)' 'MATTIQVEETTRQMLEMTKKKIGAKTFDETIRKVLSTELNTNKSMFGTLKMKPFTKKERTEMWNAHF' A
#
# COMPACT_ATOMS: atom_id res chain seq x y z
N MET A 1 3.52 11.31 -5.83
CA MET A 1 4.98 11.08 -5.77
C MET A 1 5.25 9.65 -6.18
N ALA A 2 6.31 9.40 -6.95
CA ALA A 2 6.72 8.06 -7.32
C ALA A 2 7.78 7.56 -6.34
N THR A 3 7.68 6.29 -5.95
CA THR A 3 8.71 5.61 -5.14
C THR A 3 9.47 4.66 -6.03
N THR A 4 10.79 4.75 -6.03
CA THR A 4 11.63 3.83 -6.79
C THR A 4 11.79 2.53 -6.00
N ILE A 5 11.49 1.41 -6.66
CA ILE A 5 11.73 0.06 -6.12
C ILE A 5 12.78 -0.58 -7.01
N GLN A 6 13.87 -1.06 -6.42
CA GLN A 6 14.89 -1.77 -7.16
C GLN A 6 14.47 -3.24 -7.29
N VAL A 7 14.50 -3.76 -8.52
CA VAL A 7 14.12 -5.15 -8.84
C VAL A 7 15.16 -5.75 -9.78
N GLU A 8 15.22 -7.08 -9.80
CA GLU A 8 16.03 -7.80 -10.78
C GLU A 8 15.48 -7.64 -12.19
N GLU A 9 16.35 -7.79 -13.20
CA GLU A 9 15.98 -7.68 -14.61
C GLU A 9 14.94 -8.75 -15.02
N THR A 10 15.07 -9.96 -14.51
CA THR A 10 14.10 -11.06 -14.68
C THR A 10 12.71 -10.67 -14.17
N THR A 11 12.65 -10.00 -13.02
CA THR A 11 11.41 -9.50 -12.42
C THR A 11 10.81 -8.38 -13.27
N ARG A 12 11.62 -7.46 -13.78
CA ARG A 12 11.17 -6.41 -14.70
C ARG A 12 10.54 -6.98 -15.97
N GLN A 13 11.16 -8.00 -16.57
CA GLN A 13 10.64 -8.68 -17.77
C GLN A 13 9.30 -9.37 -17.49
N MET A 14 9.19 -10.05 -16.34
CA MET A 14 7.95 -10.68 -15.91
C MET A 14 6.82 -9.67 -15.67
N LEU A 15 7.15 -8.50 -15.11
CA LEU A 15 6.20 -7.39 -14.93
C LEU A 15 5.70 -6.85 -16.28
N GLU A 16 6.57 -6.72 -17.29
CA GLU A 16 6.19 -6.31 -18.64
C GLU A 16 5.26 -7.32 -19.32
N MET A 17 5.59 -8.61 -19.25
CA MET A 17 4.73 -9.68 -19.78
C MET A 17 3.36 -9.68 -19.10
N THR A 18 3.35 -9.57 -17.78
CA THR A 18 2.11 -9.55 -16.99
C THR A 18 1.27 -8.31 -17.30
N LYS A 19 1.90 -7.13 -17.38
CA LYS A 19 1.25 -5.87 -17.76
C LYS A 19 0.50 -5.99 -19.09
N LYS A 20 1.15 -6.57 -20.10
CA LYS A 20 0.53 -6.84 -21.42
C LYS A 20 -0.62 -7.82 -21.31
N LYS A 21 -0.42 -8.94 -20.59
CA LYS A 21 -1.43 -10.01 -20.44
C LYS A 21 -2.75 -9.50 -19.82
N ILE A 22 -2.67 -8.60 -18.84
CA ILE A 22 -3.85 -8.08 -18.14
C ILE A 22 -4.35 -6.73 -18.68
N GLY A 23 -3.72 -6.20 -19.74
CA GLY A 23 -4.06 -4.90 -20.33
C GLY A 23 -3.88 -3.72 -19.38
N ALA A 24 -2.89 -3.75 -18.50
CA ALA A 24 -2.60 -2.64 -17.57
C ALA A 24 -1.77 -1.54 -18.25
N LYS A 25 -1.99 -0.28 -17.86
CA LYS A 25 -1.28 0.87 -18.42
C LYS A 25 0.05 1.11 -17.74
N THR A 26 0.17 0.79 -16.45
CA THR A 26 1.35 1.02 -15.62
C THR A 26 1.72 -0.22 -14.80
N PHE A 27 2.96 -0.28 -14.30
CA PHE A 27 3.37 -1.34 -13.38
C PHE A 27 2.60 -1.27 -12.04
N ASP A 28 2.26 -0.07 -11.57
CA ASP A 28 1.43 0.10 -10.38
C ASP A 28 0.05 -0.55 -10.55
N GLU A 29 -0.59 -0.36 -11.70
CA GLU A 29 -1.86 -1.03 -12.01
C GLU A 29 -1.70 -2.55 -12.07
N THR A 30 -0.60 -3.03 -12.65
CA THR A 30 -0.28 -4.46 -12.71
C THR A 30 -0.13 -5.05 -11.32
N ILE A 31 0.73 -4.44 -10.50
CA ILE A 31 1.01 -4.89 -9.13
C ILE A 31 -0.28 -4.87 -8.31
N ARG A 32 -1.08 -3.78 -8.37
CA ARG A 32 -2.35 -3.69 -7.63
C ARG A 32 -3.34 -4.77 -8.05
N LYS A 33 -3.51 -5.01 -9.36
CA LYS A 33 -4.44 -6.04 -9.85
C LYS A 33 -4.00 -7.42 -9.37
N VAL A 34 -2.73 -7.77 -9.53
CA VAL A 34 -2.19 -9.07 -9.09
C VAL A 34 -2.34 -9.26 -7.59
N LEU A 35 -1.93 -8.27 -6.78
CA LEU A 35 -2.05 -8.35 -5.32
C LEU A 35 -3.51 -8.40 -4.85
N SER A 36 -4.41 -7.69 -5.52
CA SER A 36 -5.85 -7.74 -5.20
C SER A 36 -6.43 -9.12 -5.50
N THR A 37 -6.02 -9.75 -6.62
CA THR A 37 -6.49 -11.09 -7.01
C THR A 37 -5.95 -12.18 -6.08
N GLU A 38 -4.65 -12.16 -5.79
CA GLU A 38 -3.99 -13.22 -5.01
C GLU A 38 -4.23 -13.11 -3.50
N LEU A 39 -4.22 -11.89 -2.97
CA LEU A 39 -4.19 -11.67 -1.52
C LEU A 39 -5.46 -11.00 -0.98
N ASN A 40 -6.46 -10.75 -1.83
CA ASN A 40 -7.67 -9.99 -1.49
C ASN A 40 -7.33 -8.68 -0.77
N THR A 41 -6.17 -8.09 -1.12
CA THR A 41 -5.63 -6.93 -0.42
C THR A 41 -6.42 -5.71 -0.82
N ASN A 42 -6.90 -4.98 0.20
CA ASN A 42 -7.64 -3.75 -0.01
C ASN A 42 -6.72 -2.72 -0.69
N LYS A 43 -7.27 -1.87 -1.58
CA LYS A 43 -6.52 -0.91 -2.43
C LYS A 43 -5.67 0.12 -1.65
N SER A 44 -5.72 0.07 -0.33
CA SER A 44 -5.22 1.06 0.61
C SER A 44 -4.95 0.41 1.97
N MET A 45 -3.77 0.67 2.56
CA MET A 45 -3.55 0.45 4.00
C MET A 45 -4.15 1.57 4.86
N PHE A 46 -4.57 2.68 4.25
CA PHE A 46 -5.39 3.70 4.91
C PHE A 46 -6.74 3.08 5.26
N GLY A 47 -6.95 2.79 6.55
CA GLY A 47 -8.14 2.14 7.09
C GLY A 47 -7.94 0.70 7.61
N THR A 48 -6.79 0.05 7.34
CA THR A 48 -6.48 -1.27 7.94
C THR A 48 -5.87 -1.14 9.35
N LEU A 49 -5.29 0.03 9.66
CA LEU A 49 -5.03 0.43 11.04
C LEU A 49 -6.36 0.78 11.71
N LYS A 50 -6.93 -0.16 12.46
CA LYS A 50 -7.93 0.17 13.49
C LYS A 50 -7.25 1.08 14.50
N MET A 51 -7.42 2.40 14.35
CA MET A 51 -7.01 3.35 15.37
C MET A 51 -7.74 2.98 16.66
N LYS A 52 -7.00 2.51 17.66
CA LYS A 52 -7.58 2.31 18.99
C LYS A 52 -7.96 3.68 19.52
N PRO A 53 -9.15 3.86 20.11
CA PRO A 53 -9.49 5.11 20.77
C PRO A 53 -8.42 5.36 21.85
N PHE A 54 -7.90 6.58 21.91
CA PHE A 54 -6.96 6.98 22.95
C PHE A 54 -7.51 6.64 24.33
N THR A 55 -6.67 6.04 25.15
CA THR A 55 -6.95 5.83 26.57
C THR A 55 -7.12 7.19 27.26
N LYS A 56 -7.80 7.22 28.42
CA LYS A 56 -7.94 8.46 29.20
C LYS A 56 -6.58 9.08 29.52
N LYS A 57 -5.58 8.26 29.81
CA LYS A 57 -4.20 8.69 30.09
C LYS A 57 -3.57 9.41 28.91
N GLU A 58 -3.62 8.81 27.71
CA GLU A 58 -3.07 9.41 26.49
C GLU A 58 -3.79 10.71 26.11
N ARG A 59 -5.11 10.81 26.36
CA ARG A 59 -5.84 12.07 26.14
C ARG A 59 -5.42 13.18 27.09
N THR A 60 -5.21 12.86 28.37
CA THR A 60 -4.74 13.85 29.35
C THR A 60 -3.33 14.31 29.05
N GLU A 61 -2.44 13.40 28.64
CA GLU A 61 -1.08 13.73 28.20
C GLU A 61 -1.07 14.62 26.95
N MET A 62 -1.93 14.34 25.96
CA MET A 62 -2.12 15.20 24.79
C MET A 62 -2.60 16.61 25.17
N TRP A 63 -3.57 16.71 26.09
CA TRP A 63 -4.09 17.99 26.55
C TRP A 63 -3.01 18.81 27.27
N ASN A 64 -2.22 18.17 28.12
CA ASN A 64 -1.16 18.84 28.87
C ASN A 64 0.04 19.24 28.01
N ALA A 65 0.23 18.62 26.85
CA ALA A 65 1.33 18.93 25.93
C ALA A 65 1.01 20.09 24.96
N HIS A 66 -0.20 20.66 25.02
CA HIS A 66 -0.64 21.78 24.17
C HIS A 66 -0.91 23.07 24.96
N PHE A 67 -0.59 23.09 26.26
CA PHE A 67 -0.58 24.27 27.12
C PHE A 67 0.80 24.46 27.75
#